data_AF-A0A7C9CP29-F1
#
_entry.id   AF-A0A7C9CP29-F1
#
_cell.length_a   1.000
_cell.length_b   1.000
_cell.length_c   1.000
_cell.angle_alpha   90.00
_cell.angle_beta   90.00
_cell.angle_gamma   90.00
#
_symmetry.space_group_name_H-M   'P 1'
#
loop_
_entity.id
_entity.type
_entity.pdbx_description
1 polymer ?
#
loop_
_entity_poly.entity_id
_entity_poly.type
_entity_poly.pdbx_seq_one_letter_code
_entity_poly.pdbx_strand_id
1 'polypeptide(L)'
;FKLQVSREMTRLSGRILRPPKLKLGDGGLVRDVFPTRVDRQWNLLGGHVVEGTRIERWTLISFGGTQDQKSNIPKFISHLCLRCEQLGIFLNKFPTTTPQFEPMHVLNNVTLLETKLHKIQKAAS
;
A
#
# COMPACT_ATOMS: atom_id res chain seq x y z
N PHE A 1 57.50 9.59 0.95
CA PHE A 1 56.81 8.41 1.52
C PHE A 1 57.09 7.19 0.66
N LYS A 2 57.38 6.02 1.26
CA LYS A 2 57.67 4.74 0.58
C LYS A 2 56.50 3.75 0.73
N LEU A 3 55.29 4.18 0.38
CA LEU A 3 54.11 3.31 0.41
C LEU A 3 53.98 2.58 -0.92
N GLN A 4 53.85 1.26 -0.86
CA GLN A 4 53.57 0.40 -2.00
C GLN A 4 52.10 -0.01 -1.93
N VAL A 5 51.33 0.27 -2.98
CA VAL A 5 49.89 -0.03 -3.05
C VAL A 5 49.67 -1.09 -4.11
N SER A 6 49.05 -2.21 -3.73
CA SER A 6 48.67 -3.26 -4.67
C SER A 6 47.55 -2.77 -5.59
N ARG A 7 47.61 -3.18 -6.87
CA ARG A 7 46.52 -2.97 -7.83
C ARG A 7 45.46 -4.08 -7.78
N GLU A 8 45.72 -5.15 -7.03
CA GLU A 8 44.80 -6.27 -6.89
C GLU A 8 43.82 -6.02 -5.74
N MET A 9 42.56 -6.41 -5.93
CA MET A 9 41.59 -6.42 -4.84
C MET A 9 41.96 -7.51 -3.83
N THR A 10 41.85 -7.17 -2.54
CA THR A 10 41.96 -8.15 -1.46
C THR A 10 40.82 -9.17 -1.55
N ARG A 11 41.16 -10.44 -1.71
CA ARG A 11 40.17 -11.53 -1.73
C ARG A 11 39.73 -11.83 -0.30
N LEU A 12 38.42 -11.94 -0.10
CA LEU A 12 37.82 -12.25 1.19
C LEU A 12 36.85 -13.42 1.06
N SER A 13 36.79 -14.26 2.08
CA SER A 13 35.80 -15.33 2.19
C SER A 13 34.51 -14.79 2.80
N GLY A 14 33.51 -14.57 1.96
CA GLY A 14 32.15 -14.20 2.39
C GLY A 14 31.25 -15.41 2.62
N ARG A 15 30.07 -15.18 3.20
CA ARG A 15 28.99 -16.17 3.28
C ARG A 15 27.68 -15.56 2.80
N ILE A 16 26.86 -16.35 2.09
CA ILE A 16 25.50 -15.95 1.70
C ILE A 16 24.52 -16.55 2.71
N LEU A 17 23.78 -15.69 3.40
CA LEU A 17 22.75 -16.11 4.34
C LEU A 17 21.53 -16.66 3.59
N ARG A 18 20.88 -17.67 4.16
CA ARG A 18 19.63 -18.21 3.63
C ARG A 18 18.50 -17.17 3.84
N PRO A 19 17.53 -17.08 2.92
CA PRO A 19 16.39 -16.19 3.14
C PRO A 19 15.62 -16.62 4.40
N PRO A 20 15.06 -15.67 5.16
CA PRO A 20 14.25 -15.98 6.32
C PRO A 20 12.93 -16.62 5.89
N LYS A 21 12.33 -17.38 6.81
CA LYS A 21 10.95 -17.82 6.69
C LYS A 21 10.01 -16.64 6.89
N LEU A 22 9.04 -16.49 6.00
CA LEU A 22 8.00 -15.47 6.09
C LEU A 22 6.69 -16.10 6.57
N LYS A 23 5.87 -15.30 7.25
CA LYS A 23 4.51 -15.68 7.66
C LYS A 23 3.53 -14.80 6.91
N LEU A 24 2.56 -15.41 6.24
CA LEU A 24 1.42 -14.75 5.63
C LEU A 24 0.13 -15.20 6.29
N GLY A 25 -0.93 -14.41 6.19
CA GLY A 25 -2.26 -14.86 6.57
C GLY A 25 -2.86 -15.78 5.49
N ASP A 26 -3.84 -16.57 5.89
CA ASP A 26 -4.61 -17.43 5.00
C ASP A 26 -6.00 -17.68 5.61
N GLY A 27 -6.95 -16.78 5.35
CA GLY A 27 -8.33 -16.92 5.85
C GLY A 27 -8.48 -17.04 7.38
N GLY A 28 -7.57 -16.45 8.16
CA GLY A 28 -7.55 -16.55 9.63
C GLY A 28 -6.50 -17.52 10.18
N LEU A 29 -5.81 -18.25 9.31
CA LEU A 29 -4.63 -19.05 9.64
C LEU A 29 -3.35 -18.32 9.25
N VAL A 30 -2.21 -18.82 9.75
CA VAL A 30 -0.88 -18.34 9.36
C VAL A 30 -0.20 -19.40 8.50
N ARG A 31 0.23 -19.00 7.29
CA ARG A 31 0.96 -19.84 6.34
C ARG A 31 2.43 -19.42 6.28
N ASP A 32 3.33 -20.40 6.38
CA ASP A 32 4.76 -20.17 6.15
C ASP A 32 5.08 -20.09 4.66
N VAL A 33 5.87 -19.09 4.26
CA VAL A 33 6.39 -18.92 2.90
C VAL A 33 7.91 -18.89 2.95
N PHE A 34 8.54 -19.63 2.04
CA PHE A 34 10.00 -19.71 1.91
C PHE A 34 10.43 -19.07 0.59
N PRO A 35 10.97 -17.84 0.61
CA PRO A 35 11.45 -17.18 -0.61
C PRO A 35 12.51 -18.03 -1.31
N THR A 36 12.54 -17.96 -2.65
CA THR A 36 13.56 -18.70 -3.40
C THR A 36 14.95 -18.15 -3.07
N ARG A 37 15.98 -18.99 -3.23
CA ARG A 37 17.36 -18.55 -3.05
C ARG A 37 17.87 -17.66 -4.19
N VAL A 38 17.20 -17.69 -5.34
CA VAL A 38 17.66 -17.07 -6.58
C VAL A 38 17.27 -15.61 -6.61
N ASP A 39 15.99 -15.31 -6.55
CA ASP A 39 15.47 -13.94 -6.61
C ASP A 39 15.21 -13.32 -5.24
N ARG A 40 15.05 -14.16 -4.20
CA ARG A 40 14.61 -13.78 -2.84
C ARG A 40 13.31 -12.99 -2.85
N GLN A 41 12.54 -13.10 -3.93
CA GLN A 41 11.30 -12.37 -4.11
C GLN A 41 10.15 -13.14 -3.49
N TRP A 42 9.19 -12.38 -2.98
CA TRP A 42 7.95 -12.86 -2.42
C TRP A 42 6.92 -11.75 -2.56
N ASN A 43 5.63 -12.11 -2.55
CA ASN A 43 4.53 -11.17 -2.58
C ASN A 43 3.30 -11.76 -1.86
N LEU A 44 2.19 -11.02 -1.87
CA LEU A 44 0.92 -11.41 -1.26
C LEU A 44 -0.04 -12.12 -2.23
N LEU A 45 0.42 -12.56 -3.41
CA LEU A 45 -0.46 -13.29 -4.32
C LEU A 45 -0.85 -14.63 -3.70
N GLY A 46 -2.15 -14.92 -3.67
CA GLY A 46 -2.69 -16.14 -3.06
C GLY A 46 -2.43 -16.24 -1.55
N GLY A 47 -2.28 -15.12 -0.85
CA GLY A 47 -2.14 -15.05 0.61
C GLY A 47 -2.69 -13.75 1.16
N HIS A 48 -2.98 -13.73 2.46
CA HIS A 48 -3.47 -12.56 3.18
C HIS A 48 -2.35 -11.89 3.97
N VAL A 49 -2.60 -10.67 4.46
CA VAL A 49 -1.80 -10.13 5.57
C VAL A 49 -2.00 -11.01 6.81
N VAL A 50 -0.96 -11.13 7.66
CA VAL A 50 -1.04 -11.97 8.87
C VAL A 50 -2.15 -11.50 9.80
N GLU A 51 -2.30 -10.18 9.95
CA GLU A 51 -3.35 -9.55 10.73
C GLU A 51 -4.19 -8.66 9.81
N GLY A 52 -5.37 -9.15 9.45
CA GLY A 52 -6.34 -8.39 8.67
C GLY A 52 -7.08 -7.38 9.53
N THR A 53 -7.29 -6.16 9.01
CA THR A 53 -8.08 -5.13 9.66
C THR A 53 -9.46 -5.01 8.99
N ARG A 54 -10.44 -4.54 9.75
CA ARG A 54 -11.77 -4.15 9.24
C ARG A 54 -11.86 -2.63 9.15
N ILE A 55 -12.09 -2.11 7.95
CA ILE A 55 -12.26 -0.70 7.64
C ILE A 55 -13.74 -0.47 7.31
N GLU A 56 -14.51 -0.12 8.33
CA GLU A 56 -15.97 0.06 8.20
C GLU A 56 -16.35 1.46 7.72
N ARG A 57 -15.53 2.46 8.08
CA ARG A 57 -15.75 3.87 7.74
C ARG A 57 -14.53 4.43 7.03
N TRP A 58 -14.76 4.97 5.85
CA TRP A 58 -13.74 5.61 5.03
C TRP A 58 -14.40 6.52 4.00
N THR A 59 -13.62 7.40 3.38
CA THR A 59 -14.11 8.34 2.38
C THR A 59 -13.05 8.50 1.28
N LEU A 60 -13.48 9.00 0.12
CA LEU A 60 -12.61 9.26 -1.02
C LEU A 60 -12.70 10.73 -1.40
N ILE A 61 -11.56 11.40 -1.42
CA ILE A 61 -11.38 12.71 -2.04
C ILE A 61 -10.33 12.58 -3.14
N SER A 62 -10.64 13.11 -4.32
CA SER A 62 -9.74 13.16 -5.45
C SER A 62 -9.41 14.61 -5.78
N PHE A 63 -8.12 14.91 -5.94
CA PHE A 63 -7.62 16.22 -6.33
C PHE A 63 -7.21 16.20 -7.81
N GLY A 64 -7.88 16.99 -8.63
CA GLY A 64 -7.70 17.04 -10.07
C GLY A 64 -8.49 15.94 -10.81
N GLY A 65 -7.89 15.48 -11.92
CA GLY A 65 -8.44 14.46 -12.80
C GLY A 65 -9.43 14.95 -13.85
N THR A 66 -9.43 14.28 -15.00
CA THR A 66 -10.39 14.51 -16.09
C THR A 66 -11.78 13.97 -15.73
N GLN A 67 -12.81 14.37 -16.46
CA GLN A 67 -14.17 13.86 -16.25
C GLN A 67 -14.24 12.33 -16.38
N ASP A 68 -13.49 11.74 -17.31
CA ASP A 68 -13.41 10.30 -17.51
C ASP A 68 -12.72 9.58 -16.33
N GLN A 69 -11.72 10.21 -15.71
CA GLN A 69 -11.10 9.64 -14.52
C GLN A 69 -12.07 9.66 -13.33
N LYS A 70 -12.86 10.74 -13.20
CA LYS A 70 -13.88 10.86 -12.15
C LYS A 70 -15.01 9.85 -12.34
N SER A 71 -15.44 9.61 -13.57
CA SER A 71 -16.48 8.61 -13.88
C SER A 71 -16.02 7.16 -13.60
N ASN A 72 -14.72 6.90 -13.58
CA ASN A 72 -14.15 5.60 -13.23
C ASN A 72 -14.04 5.32 -11.72
N ILE A 73 -14.30 6.30 -10.85
CA ILE A 73 -14.17 6.13 -9.39
C ILE A 73 -15.02 4.98 -8.83
N PRO A 74 -16.30 4.78 -9.22
CA PRO A 74 -17.08 3.63 -8.73
C PRO A 74 -16.42 2.27 -9.05
N LYS A 75 -15.84 2.15 -10.25
CA LYS A 75 -15.10 0.95 -10.66
C LYS A 75 -13.82 0.77 -9.85
N PHE A 76 -13.08 1.87 -9.64
CA PHE A 76 -11.91 1.88 -8.76
C PHE A 76 -12.25 1.41 -7.33
N ILE A 77 -13.32 1.94 -6.73
CA ILE A 77 -13.76 1.55 -5.38
C ILE A 77 -14.07 0.05 -5.33
N SER A 78 -14.78 -0.45 -6.33
CA SER A 78 -15.13 -1.88 -6.44
C SER A 78 -13.88 -2.76 -6.51
N HIS A 79 -12.91 -2.38 -7.35
CA HIS A 79 -11.63 -3.09 -7.47
C HIS A 79 -10.78 -3.00 -6.19
N LEU A 80 -10.78 -1.85 -5.53
CA LEU A 80 -10.07 -1.65 -4.27
C LEU A 80 -10.64 -2.56 -3.19
N CYS A 81 -11.97 -2.61 -3.04
CA CYS A 81 -12.63 -3.48 -2.07
C CYS A 81 -12.32 -4.96 -2.33
N LEU A 82 -12.41 -5.40 -3.58
CA LEU A 82 -12.05 -6.76 -3.97
C LEU A 82 -10.59 -7.06 -3.64
N ARG A 83 -9.68 -6.11 -3.89
CA ARG A 83 -8.26 -6.31 -3.60
C ARG A 83 -7.99 -6.39 -2.10
N CYS A 84 -8.65 -5.57 -1.29
CA CYS A 84 -8.59 -5.65 0.17
C CYS A 84 -9.08 -7.02 0.65
N GLU A 85 -10.22 -7.50 0.15
CA GLU A 85 -10.80 -8.78 0.52
C GLU A 85 -9.86 -9.96 0.21
N GLN A 86 -9.22 -9.95 -0.97
CA GLN A 86 -8.19 -10.92 -1.36
C GLN A 86 -6.94 -10.89 -0.47
N LEU A 87 -6.73 -9.83 0.30
CA LEU A 87 -5.64 -9.68 1.25
C LEU A 87 -6.08 -9.94 2.70
N GLY A 88 -7.34 -10.35 2.92
CA GLY A 88 -7.91 -10.54 4.26
C GLY A 88 -8.28 -9.25 4.97
N ILE A 89 -8.37 -8.13 4.25
CA ILE A 89 -8.79 -6.83 4.78
C ILE A 89 -10.25 -6.59 4.36
N PHE A 90 -11.12 -6.36 5.34
CA PHE A 90 -12.47 -5.93 5.03
C PHE A 90 -12.47 -4.42 4.78
N LEU A 91 -12.89 -4.00 3.59
CA LEU A 91 -13.16 -2.59 3.28
C LEU A 91 -14.64 -2.46 2.91
N ASN A 92 -15.37 -1.60 3.62
CA ASN A 92 -16.77 -1.35 3.32
C ASN A 92 -16.93 -0.87 1.86
N LYS A 93 -17.79 -1.51 1.06
CA LYS A 93 -18.00 -1.15 -0.35
C LYS A 93 -18.62 0.24 -0.53
N PHE A 94 -19.24 0.77 0.51
CA PHE A 94 -19.87 2.08 0.51
C PHE A 94 -19.04 3.03 1.38
N PRO A 95 -18.30 3.99 0.79
CA PRO A 95 -17.67 5.04 1.55
C PRO A 95 -18.72 5.84 2.33
N THR A 96 -18.36 6.34 3.50
CA THR A 96 -19.26 7.03 4.43
C THR A 96 -19.83 8.32 3.82
N THR A 97 -19.11 8.95 2.89
CA THR A 97 -19.62 10.06 2.08
C THR A 97 -19.43 9.78 0.60
N THR A 98 -20.20 10.46 -0.25
CA THR A 98 -19.97 10.43 -1.69
C THR A 98 -18.56 10.91 -2.03
N PRO A 99 -17.88 10.30 -3.02
CA PRO A 99 -16.57 10.75 -3.48
C PRO A 99 -16.54 12.25 -3.79
N GLN A 100 -15.59 12.97 -3.21
CA GLN A 100 -15.42 14.39 -3.41
C GLN A 100 -14.35 14.66 -4.47
N PHE A 101 -14.56 15.70 -5.28
CA PHE A 101 -13.64 16.10 -6.35
C PHE A 101 -13.26 17.56 -6.18
N GLU A 102 -11.99 17.80 -5.92
CA GLU A 102 -11.44 19.14 -5.73
C GLU A 102 -10.39 19.43 -6.81
N PRO A 103 -10.17 20.69 -7.21
CA PRO A 103 -9.10 21.02 -8.13
C PRO A 103 -7.72 20.93 -7.45
N MET A 104 -6.66 20.65 -8.22
CA MET A 104 -5.30 20.50 -7.68
C MET A 104 -4.80 21.72 -6.91
N HIS A 105 -5.23 22.93 -7.26
CA HIS A 105 -4.79 24.15 -6.57
C HIS A 105 -5.21 24.22 -5.10
N VAL A 106 -6.18 23.40 -4.66
CA VAL A 106 -6.54 23.27 -3.23
C VAL A 106 -5.35 22.78 -2.41
N LEU A 107 -4.49 21.93 -2.98
CA LEU A 107 -3.30 21.41 -2.30
C LEU A 107 -2.24 22.50 -2.04
N ASN A 108 -2.30 23.62 -2.75
CA ASN A 108 -1.36 24.73 -2.58
C ASN A 108 -1.75 25.66 -1.42
N ASN A 109 -2.93 25.47 -0.82
CA ASN A 109 -3.42 26.31 0.27
C ASN A 109 -3.82 25.42 1.46
N VAL A 110 -2.97 25.41 2.48
CA VAL A 110 -3.13 24.57 3.68
C VAL A 110 -4.45 24.87 4.40
N THR A 111 -4.80 26.13 4.62
CA THR A 111 -6.03 26.53 5.31
C THR A 111 -7.29 26.08 4.55
N LEU A 112 -7.27 26.19 3.22
CA LEU A 112 -8.36 25.70 2.37
C LEU A 112 -8.45 24.18 2.41
N LEU A 113 -7.33 23.48 2.31
CA LEU A 113 -7.26 22.02 2.38
C LEU A 113 -7.80 21.51 3.73
N GLU A 114 -7.35 22.08 4.85
CA GLU A 114 -7.83 21.75 6.19
C GLU A 114 -9.34 21.94 6.32
N THR A 115 -9.86 23.06 5.81
CA THR A 115 -11.29 23.35 5.82
C THR A 115 -12.08 22.27 5.06
N LYS A 116 -11.59 21.85 3.89
CA LYS A 116 -12.21 20.79 3.08
C LYS A 116 -12.15 19.44 3.79
N LEU A 117 -11.01 19.07 4.36
CA LEU A 117 -10.83 17.82 5.10
C LEU A 117 -11.70 17.77 6.36
N HIS A 118 -11.79 18.85 7.13
CA HIS A 118 -12.66 18.92 8.29
C HIS A 118 -14.14 18.81 7.93
N LYS A 119 -14.57 19.40 6.81
CA LYS A 119 -15.94 19.25 6.31
C LYS A 119 -16.25 17.79 6.00
N ILE A 120 -15.32 17.10 5.33
CA ILE A 120 -15.45 15.67 5.01
C ILE A 120 -15.44 14.84 6.28
N GLN A 121 -14.54 15.10 7.23
CA GLN A 121 -14.48 14.40 8.51
C GLN A 121 -15.78 14.55 9.30
N LYS A 122 -16.39 15.74 9.30
CA LYS A 122 -17.67 16.00 9.98
C LYS A 122 -18.83 15.23 9.35
N ALA A 123 -18.93 15.21 8.02
CA ALA A 123 -19.89 14.35 7.32
C ALA A 123 -19.55 12.85 7.46
N ALA A 124 -18.26 12.60 7.67
CA ALA A 124 -17.55 11.39 8.05
C ALA A 124 -17.97 10.73 9.36
N SER A 125 -18.42 11.52 10.34
CA SER A 125 -18.52 11.19 11.77
C SER A 125 -19.94 10.83 12.17
#